data_AF-A0A952UAF3-F1
#
_entry.id   AF-A0A952UAF3-F1
#
_cell.length_a   1.000
_cell.length_b   1.000
_cell.length_c   1.000
_cell.angle_alpha   90.00
_cell.angle_beta   90.00
_cell.angle_gamma   90.00
#
_symmetry.space_group_name_H-M   'P 1'
#
loop_
_entity.id
_entity.type
_entity.pdbx_description
1 polymer ?
#
loop_
_entity_poly.entity_id
_entity_poly.type
_entity_poly.pdbx_seq_one_letter_code
_entity_poly.pdbx_strand_id
1 'polypeptide(L)'
;MRFMVDGIDQDFVPIREFRQTYQLPDDFEVARFEPKDYSGLGRIEAAGASLNSLRERMLTALPDKHSIAGWITALPAIVMTFEQELRHVNACIGLREAEIGFAVSGFADVLQQYLFALMRANLDNIERTPSFRRIYGEWLASTMRVSQRVHYYGEWTVQLVTHAYGRCGLIVRINDDTHYVYDSSLGCPVEGFMVRLLNDISTQIASAL
;
A
#
# COMPACT_ATOMS: atom_id res chain seq x y z
N MET A 1 14.86 -1.86 -1.83
CA MET A 1 13.64 -1.04 -1.58
C MET A 1 13.78 -0.46 -0.18
N ARG A 2 13.34 0.76 0.10
CA ARG A 2 13.58 1.37 1.42
C ARG A 2 12.28 1.46 2.22
N PHE A 3 12.26 0.95 3.44
CA PHE A 3 11.12 1.00 4.34
C PHE A 3 11.56 1.45 5.73
N MET A 4 10.69 2.17 6.42
CA MET A 4 10.92 2.54 7.81
C MET A 4 10.54 1.38 8.74
N VAL A 5 11.49 0.93 9.55
CA VAL A 5 11.28 -0.08 10.59
C VAL A 5 11.77 0.50 11.91
N ASP A 6 10.91 0.50 12.93
CA ASP A 6 11.20 1.05 14.26
C ASP A 6 11.71 2.51 14.21
N GLY A 7 11.19 3.31 13.28
CA GLY A 7 11.55 4.72 13.10
C GLY A 7 12.86 4.96 12.34
N ILE A 8 13.50 3.91 11.82
CA ILE A 8 14.75 3.99 11.05
C ILE A 8 14.50 3.50 9.63
N ASP A 9 14.98 4.24 8.63
CA ASP A 9 14.91 3.81 7.25
C ASP A 9 15.92 2.69 6.96
N GLN A 10 15.40 1.54 6.59
CA GLN A 10 16.16 0.33 6.29
C GLN A 10 16.11 0.00 4.81
N ASP A 11 17.26 -0.44 4.28
CA ASP A 11 17.35 -0.95 2.91
C ASP A 11 17.02 -2.44 2.90
N PHE A 12 15.92 -2.78 2.24
CA PHE A 12 15.48 -4.15 2.03
C PHE A 12 16.10 -4.70 0.74
N VAL A 13 16.85 -5.78 0.90
CA VAL A 13 17.47 -6.56 -0.19
C VAL A 13 16.40 -7.49 -0.81
N PRO A 14 16.30 -7.60 -2.14
CA PRO A 14 15.39 -8.55 -2.78
C PRO A 14 15.65 -9.99 -2.31
N ILE A 15 14.59 -10.74 -2.00
CA ILE A 15 14.72 -12.11 -1.46
C ILE A 15 15.52 -13.05 -2.37
N ARG A 16 15.42 -12.87 -3.69
CA ARG A 16 16.21 -13.65 -4.66
C ARG A 16 17.72 -13.44 -4.47
N GLU A 17 18.13 -12.19 -4.29
CA GLU A 17 19.52 -11.82 -4.05
C GLU A 17 19.99 -12.32 -2.68
N PHE A 18 19.16 -12.16 -1.65
CA PHE A 18 19.46 -12.68 -0.31
C PHE A 18 19.67 -14.21 -0.32
N ARG A 19 18.76 -14.96 -0.96
CA ARG A 19 18.90 -16.42 -1.08
C ARG A 19 20.17 -16.83 -1.82
N GLN A 20 20.52 -16.12 -2.89
CA GLN A 20 21.74 -16.38 -3.66
C GLN A 20 22.99 -16.15 -2.80
N THR A 21 23.04 -15.05 -2.06
CA THR A 21 24.18 -14.68 -1.19
C THR A 21 24.42 -15.71 -0.10
N TYR A 22 23.36 -16.23 0.51
CA TYR A 22 23.45 -17.18 1.62
C TYR A 22 23.19 -18.65 1.23
N GLN A 23 23.11 -18.96 -0.08
CA GLN A 23 22.86 -20.30 -0.61
C GLN A 23 21.61 -20.99 -0.02
N LEU A 24 20.54 -20.22 0.14
CA LEU A 24 19.27 -20.69 0.71
C LEU A 24 18.41 -21.38 -0.35
N PRO A 25 17.55 -22.33 0.05
CA PRO A 25 16.60 -22.95 -0.86
C PRO A 25 15.57 -21.96 -1.39
N ASP A 26 14.97 -22.28 -2.54
CA ASP A 26 13.96 -21.43 -3.19
C ASP A 26 12.68 -21.24 -2.35
N ASP A 27 12.42 -22.12 -1.40
CA ASP A 27 11.29 -22.00 -0.48
C ASP A 27 11.62 -21.14 0.76
N PHE A 28 12.82 -20.55 0.87
CA PHE A 28 13.11 -19.54 1.91
C PHE A 28 12.41 -18.23 1.52
N GLU A 29 11.11 -18.16 1.86
CA GLU A 29 10.23 -17.04 1.56
C GLU A 29 9.23 -16.82 2.69
N VAL A 30 8.49 -15.71 2.66
CA VAL A 30 7.52 -15.38 3.70
C VAL A 30 6.50 -16.50 3.90
N ALA A 31 6.07 -17.17 2.83
CA ALA A 31 5.10 -18.26 2.89
C ALA A 31 5.60 -19.49 3.67
N ARG A 32 6.92 -19.71 3.74
CA ARG A 32 7.50 -20.81 4.55
C ARG A 32 7.31 -20.58 6.04
N PHE A 33 7.38 -19.33 6.49
CA PHE A 33 7.27 -18.98 7.91
C PHE A 33 5.83 -18.73 8.33
N GLU A 34 5.06 -18.02 7.49
CA GLU A 34 3.62 -17.89 7.67
C GLU A 34 2.91 -18.08 6.34
N PRO A 35 2.46 -19.30 6.03
CA PRO A 35 1.67 -19.54 4.84
C PRO A 35 0.38 -18.70 4.93
N LYS A 36 -0.04 -18.16 3.79
CA LYS A 36 -1.33 -17.49 3.67
C LYS A 36 -2.31 -18.50 3.10
N ASP A 37 -3.45 -18.65 3.75
CA ASP A 37 -4.55 -19.39 3.16
C ASP A 37 -5.22 -18.49 2.11
N TYR A 38 -5.20 -18.96 0.86
CA TYR A 38 -5.83 -18.28 -0.27
C TYR A 38 -7.21 -18.86 -0.61
N SER A 39 -7.71 -19.82 0.18
CA SER A 39 -9.03 -20.39 -0.02
C SER A 39 -10.12 -19.30 0.05
N GLY A 40 -10.99 -19.29 -0.96
CA GLY A 40 -12.11 -18.36 -1.04
C GLY A 40 -11.78 -16.92 -1.48
N LEU A 41 -10.52 -16.60 -1.84
CA LEU A 41 -10.20 -15.28 -2.40
C LEU A 41 -10.57 -15.19 -3.88
N GLY A 42 -11.17 -14.07 -4.27
CA GLY A 42 -11.48 -13.81 -5.68
C GLY A 42 -10.23 -13.59 -6.52
N ARG A 43 -10.28 -14.01 -7.79
CA ARG A 43 -9.17 -13.89 -8.73
C ARG A 43 -9.20 -12.50 -9.37
N ILE A 44 -8.31 -11.61 -8.93
CA ILE A 44 -8.18 -10.24 -9.48
C ILE A 44 -7.96 -10.25 -11.01
N GLU A 45 -7.37 -11.31 -11.56
CA GLU A 45 -7.20 -11.48 -13.01
C GLU A 45 -8.53 -11.41 -13.80
N ALA A 46 -9.66 -11.83 -13.19
CA ALA A 46 -10.99 -11.71 -13.79
C ALA A 46 -11.68 -10.37 -13.47
N ALA A 47 -11.14 -9.57 -12.55
CA ALA A 47 -11.74 -8.32 -12.07
C ALA A 47 -11.23 -7.06 -12.80
N GLY A 48 -10.32 -7.20 -13.78
CA GLY A 48 -9.68 -6.07 -14.45
C GLY A 48 -10.67 -5.07 -15.06
N ALA A 49 -11.72 -5.54 -15.73
CA ALA A 49 -12.76 -4.68 -16.29
C ALA A 49 -13.55 -3.93 -15.20
N SER A 50 -13.90 -4.62 -14.11
CA SER A 50 -14.63 -4.03 -12.99
C SER A 50 -13.79 -2.99 -12.24
N LEU A 51 -12.49 -3.25 -12.06
CA LEU A 51 -11.55 -2.31 -11.46
C LEU A 51 -11.34 -1.06 -12.33
N ASN A 52 -11.26 -1.21 -13.65
CA ASN A 52 -11.19 -0.08 -14.57
C ASN A 52 -12.49 0.74 -14.51
N SER A 53 -13.65 0.09 -14.46
CA SER A 53 -14.94 0.76 -14.34
C SER A 53 -15.06 1.53 -13.02
N LEU A 54 -14.55 0.98 -11.91
CA LEU A 54 -14.44 1.70 -10.64
C LEU A 54 -13.55 2.95 -10.78
N ARG A 55 -12.37 2.80 -11.39
CA ARG A 55 -11.45 3.93 -11.62
C ARG A 55 -12.13 5.04 -12.43
N GLU A 56 -12.79 4.70 -13.53
CA GLU A 56 -13.49 5.67 -14.38
C GLU A 56 -14.59 6.42 -13.62
N ARG A 57 -15.41 5.69 -12.86
CA ARG A 57 -16.47 6.30 -12.04
C ARG A 57 -15.90 7.22 -10.96
N MET A 58 -14.79 6.83 -10.32
CA MET A 58 -14.11 7.69 -9.34
C MET A 58 -13.61 8.98 -9.97
N LEU A 59 -12.92 8.93 -11.11
CA LEU A 59 -12.39 10.12 -11.78
C LEU A 59 -13.51 11.03 -12.32
N THR A 60 -14.63 10.44 -12.74
CA THR A 60 -15.81 11.18 -13.20
C THR A 60 -16.57 11.84 -12.05
N ALA A 61 -16.55 11.23 -10.86
CA ALA A 61 -17.20 11.78 -9.66
C ALA A 61 -16.40 12.93 -9.03
N LEU A 62 -15.14 13.15 -9.43
CA LEU A 62 -14.36 14.28 -8.94
C LEU A 62 -14.88 15.59 -9.56
N PRO A 63 -15.07 16.64 -8.74
CA PRO A 63 -15.47 17.95 -9.25
C PRO A 63 -14.36 18.62 -10.07
N ASP A 64 -14.74 19.42 -11.07
CA ASP A 64 -13.81 20.02 -12.05
C ASP A 64 -12.86 21.06 -11.44
N LYS A 65 -13.31 21.84 -10.46
CA LYS A 65 -12.54 22.90 -9.81
C LYS A 65 -12.95 23.06 -8.36
N HIS A 66 -11.96 23.13 -7.46
CA HIS A 66 -12.16 23.45 -6.05
C HIS A 66 -10.95 24.18 -5.50
N SER A 67 -11.16 25.03 -4.50
CA SER A 67 -10.06 25.46 -3.63
C SER A 67 -9.56 24.28 -2.79
N ILE A 68 -8.34 24.39 -2.24
CA ILE A 68 -7.78 23.37 -1.33
C ILE A 68 -8.75 23.08 -0.16
N ALA A 69 -9.33 24.12 0.45
CA ALA A 69 -10.32 23.97 1.51
C ALA A 69 -11.59 23.25 1.03
N GLY A 70 -12.02 23.54 -0.21
CA GLY A 70 -13.15 22.83 -0.84
C GLY A 70 -12.89 21.34 -1.01
N TRP A 71 -11.68 20.96 -1.43
CA TRP A 71 -11.27 19.55 -1.54
C TRP A 71 -11.24 18.83 -0.19
N ILE A 72 -10.76 19.48 0.87
CA ILE A 72 -10.79 18.93 2.23
C ILE A 72 -12.23 18.66 2.68
N THR A 73 -13.15 19.59 2.43
CA THR A 73 -14.57 19.41 2.75
C THR A 73 -15.24 18.32 1.90
N ALA A 74 -14.82 18.15 0.64
CA ALA A 74 -15.36 17.15 -0.27
C ALA A 74 -14.86 15.72 0.00
N LEU A 75 -13.73 15.56 0.70
CA LEU A 75 -13.07 14.27 0.91
C LEU A 75 -14.00 13.18 1.48
N PRO A 76 -14.82 13.41 2.52
CA PRO A 76 -15.72 12.38 3.03
C PRO A 76 -16.71 11.85 1.98
N ALA A 77 -17.21 12.72 1.10
CA ALA A 77 -18.11 12.31 0.01
C ALA A 77 -17.37 11.46 -1.03
N ILE A 78 -16.14 11.82 -1.39
CA ILE A 78 -15.29 11.06 -2.31
C ILE A 78 -14.99 9.66 -1.74
N VAL A 79 -14.65 9.58 -0.45
CA VAL A 79 -14.40 8.30 0.24
C VAL A 79 -15.66 7.43 0.26
N MET A 80 -16.82 8.02 0.55
CA MET A 80 -18.10 7.30 0.52
C MET A 80 -18.42 6.78 -0.88
N THR A 81 -18.19 7.57 -1.94
CA THR A 81 -18.32 7.11 -3.33
C THR A 81 -17.38 5.94 -3.62
N PHE A 82 -16.12 6.02 -3.19
CA PHE A 82 -15.18 4.92 -3.36
C PHE A 82 -15.66 3.64 -2.68
N GLU A 83 -16.15 3.72 -1.44
CA GLU A 83 -16.69 2.55 -0.73
C GLU A 83 -17.89 1.95 -1.47
N GLN A 84 -18.85 2.79 -1.88
CA GLN A 84 -20.05 2.35 -2.60
C GLN A 84 -19.68 1.63 -3.91
N GLU A 85 -18.76 2.23 -4.68
CA GLU A 85 -18.29 1.66 -5.94
C GLU A 85 -17.52 0.37 -5.72
N LEU A 86 -16.64 0.31 -4.72
CA LEU A 86 -15.89 -0.88 -4.37
C LEU A 86 -16.83 -2.02 -3.99
N ARG A 87 -17.85 -1.75 -3.17
CA ARG A 87 -18.88 -2.73 -2.79
C ARG A 87 -19.68 -3.20 -4.01
N HIS A 88 -20.03 -2.29 -4.91
CA HIS A 88 -20.75 -2.62 -6.14
C HIS A 88 -19.98 -3.59 -7.02
N VAL A 89 -18.67 -3.36 -7.21
CA VAL A 89 -17.81 -4.24 -8.02
C VAL A 89 -17.26 -5.44 -7.26
N ASN A 90 -17.49 -5.53 -5.94
CA ASN A 90 -16.88 -6.55 -5.09
C ASN A 90 -17.30 -7.98 -5.45
N ALA A 91 -18.47 -8.16 -6.07
CA ALA A 91 -18.88 -9.48 -6.57
C ALA A 91 -17.87 -10.09 -7.57
N CYS A 92 -17.13 -9.24 -8.30
CA CYS A 92 -16.08 -9.68 -9.23
C CYS A 92 -14.70 -9.78 -8.56
N ILE A 93 -14.43 -9.00 -7.52
CA ILE A 93 -13.11 -8.93 -6.85
C ILE A 93 -13.00 -10.00 -5.75
N GLY A 94 -14.08 -10.24 -5.00
CA GLY A 94 -14.15 -11.22 -3.92
C GLY A 94 -13.41 -10.80 -2.64
N LEU A 95 -13.45 -9.52 -2.26
CA LEU A 95 -12.93 -9.04 -0.97
C LEU A 95 -13.89 -9.37 0.17
N ARG A 96 -13.34 -9.69 1.33
CA ARG A 96 -14.08 -9.78 2.61
C ARG A 96 -14.39 -8.38 3.14
N GLU A 97 -15.39 -8.27 4.01
CA GLU A 97 -15.77 -6.99 4.63
C GLU A 97 -14.59 -6.27 5.32
N ALA A 98 -13.72 -7.01 6.00
CA ALA A 98 -12.52 -6.43 6.60
C ALA A 98 -11.55 -5.87 5.55
N GLU A 99 -11.42 -6.52 4.39
CA GLU A 99 -10.54 -6.09 3.30
C GLU A 99 -11.09 -4.85 2.58
N ILE A 100 -12.42 -4.75 2.44
CA ILE A 100 -13.08 -3.51 1.99
C ILE A 100 -12.79 -2.37 2.96
N GLY A 101 -12.98 -2.60 4.26
CA GLY A 101 -12.70 -1.61 5.30
C GLY A 101 -11.24 -1.12 5.24
N PHE A 102 -10.27 -2.01 5.09
CA PHE A 102 -8.86 -1.63 4.94
C PHE A 102 -8.60 -0.83 3.66
N ALA A 103 -9.21 -1.20 2.52
CA ALA A 103 -9.06 -0.47 1.27
C ALA A 103 -9.63 0.94 1.36
N VAL A 104 -10.81 1.11 1.96
CA VAL A 104 -11.48 2.41 2.15
C VAL A 104 -10.68 3.31 3.09
N SER A 105 -10.22 2.78 4.23
CA SER A 105 -9.37 3.56 5.16
C SER A 105 -8.06 3.98 4.51
N GLY A 106 -7.36 3.07 3.82
CA GLY A 106 -6.12 3.41 3.12
C GLY A 106 -6.31 4.44 2.02
N PHE A 107 -7.42 4.37 1.28
CA PHE A 107 -7.81 5.38 0.30
C PHE A 107 -7.98 6.76 0.94
N ALA A 108 -8.75 6.83 2.03
CA ALA A 108 -9.01 8.07 2.76
C ALA A 108 -7.73 8.68 3.33
N ASP A 109 -6.90 7.86 4.00
CA ASP A 109 -5.66 8.30 4.65
C ASP A 109 -4.69 8.93 3.64
N VAL A 110 -4.47 8.27 2.50
CA VAL A 110 -3.53 8.79 1.49
C VAL A 110 -4.02 10.11 0.90
N LEU A 111 -5.31 10.21 0.55
CA LEU A 111 -5.86 11.45 0.00
C LEU A 111 -5.84 12.58 1.03
N GLN A 112 -6.14 12.28 2.30
CA GLN A 112 -6.05 13.26 3.38
C GLN A 112 -4.62 13.78 3.55
N GLN A 113 -3.63 12.88 3.59
CA GLN A 113 -2.22 13.27 3.67
C GLN A 113 -1.78 14.10 2.46
N TYR A 114 -2.27 13.74 1.27
CA TYR A 114 -1.99 14.50 0.05
C TYR A 114 -2.57 15.92 0.09
N LEU A 115 -3.83 16.07 0.49
CA LEU A 115 -4.49 17.37 0.62
C LEU A 115 -3.83 18.25 1.69
N PHE A 116 -3.40 17.67 2.81
CA PHE A 116 -2.64 18.42 3.81
C PHE A 116 -1.26 18.84 3.32
N ALA A 117 -0.58 17.99 2.54
CA ALA A 117 0.68 18.38 1.92
C ALA A 117 0.48 19.54 0.92
N LEU A 118 -0.61 19.53 0.14
CA LEU A 118 -0.99 20.63 -0.76
C LEU A 118 -1.26 21.92 0.02
N MET A 119 -2.06 21.84 1.08
CA MET A 119 -2.37 22.98 1.94
C MET A 119 -1.11 23.59 2.54
N ARG A 120 -0.19 22.75 3.04
CA ARG A 120 1.09 23.20 3.59
C ARG A 120 1.96 23.87 2.53
N ALA A 121 2.10 23.25 1.35
CA ALA A 121 2.85 23.85 0.25
C ALA A 121 2.28 25.23 -0.14
N ASN A 122 0.96 25.38 -0.16
CA ASN A 122 0.31 26.66 -0.45
C ASN A 122 0.55 27.71 0.65
N LEU A 123 0.50 27.33 1.93
CA LEU A 123 0.81 28.24 3.05
C LEU A 123 2.27 28.67 3.06
N ASP A 124 3.19 27.76 2.70
CA ASP A 124 4.62 28.02 2.64
C ASP A 124 5.06 28.72 1.33
N ASN A 125 4.11 29.09 0.45
CA ASN A 125 4.34 29.65 -0.89
C ASN A 125 5.30 28.82 -1.74
N ILE A 126 5.25 27.49 -1.60
CA ILE A 126 6.03 26.55 -2.39
C ILE A 126 5.30 26.33 -3.72
N GLU A 127 5.86 26.84 -4.82
CA GLU A 127 5.29 26.69 -6.18
C GLU A 127 5.20 25.24 -6.64
N ARG A 128 5.97 24.34 -6.04
CA ARG A 128 6.03 22.93 -6.44
C ARG A 128 4.94 22.11 -5.75
N THR A 129 4.06 21.52 -6.56
CA THR A 129 3.10 20.51 -6.11
C THR A 129 3.80 19.35 -5.38
N PRO A 130 3.29 18.91 -4.21
CA PRO A 130 3.83 17.76 -3.51
C PRO A 130 3.83 16.50 -4.39
N SER A 131 4.91 15.72 -4.31
CA SER A 131 4.98 14.45 -5.03
C SER A 131 4.05 13.42 -4.40
N PHE A 132 3.05 12.94 -5.16
CA PHE A 132 2.22 11.81 -4.78
C PHE A 132 3.06 10.60 -4.34
N ARG A 133 4.09 10.25 -5.14
CA ARG A 133 4.96 9.10 -4.85
C ARG A 133 5.65 9.21 -3.49
N ARG A 134 6.07 10.42 -3.09
CA ARG A 134 6.66 10.66 -1.77
C ARG A 134 5.64 10.43 -0.67
N ILE A 135 4.46 11.04 -0.80
CA ILE A 135 3.39 10.97 0.22
C ILE A 135 2.86 9.55 0.37
N TYR A 136 2.65 8.85 -0.74
CA TYR A 136 2.26 7.44 -0.72
C TYR A 136 3.32 6.56 -0.07
N GLY A 137 4.60 6.79 -0.38
CA GLY A 137 5.71 6.07 0.24
C GLY A 137 5.79 6.31 1.76
N GLU A 138 5.61 7.54 2.20
CA GLU A 138 5.57 7.91 3.64
C GLU A 138 4.38 7.27 4.35
N TRP A 139 3.18 7.31 3.76
CA TRP A 139 2.01 6.63 4.29
C TRP A 139 2.26 5.12 4.38
N LEU A 140 2.73 4.48 3.31
CA LEU A 140 2.98 3.04 3.29
C LEU A 140 4.01 2.64 4.36
N ALA A 141 5.09 3.40 4.50
CA ALA A 141 6.08 3.21 5.55
C ALA A 141 5.48 3.35 6.96
N SER A 142 4.57 4.31 7.18
CA SER A 142 3.89 4.48 8.47
C SER A 142 2.99 3.29 8.86
N THR A 143 2.55 2.51 7.88
CA THR A 143 1.76 1.28 8.10
C THR A 143 2.62 0.06 8.40
N MET A 144 3.95 0.19 8.40
CA MET A 144 4.86 -0.93 8.64
C MET A 144 4.75 -1.46 10.06
N ARG A 145 4.66 -2.78 10.17
CA ARG A 145 4.63 -3.53 11.43
C ARG A 145 5.58 -4.71 11.32
N VAL A 146 6.29 -4.97 12.42
CA VAL A 146 7.11 -6.16 12.61
C VAL A 146 6.31 -7.15 13.43
N SER A 147 6.22 -8.40 12.97
CA SER A 147 5.57 -9.47 13.70
C SER A 147 6.31 -9.73 15.01
N GLN A 148 5.59 -9.80 16.13
CA GLN A 148 6.16 -10.21 17.42
C GLN A 148 6.54 -11.69 17.43
N ARG A 149 5.99 -12.48 16.50
CA ARG A 149 6.34 -13.89 16.36
C ARG A 149 7.71 -14.04 15.73
N VAL A 150 8.60 -14.72 16.45
CA VAL A 150 9.92 -15.11 15.96
C VAL A 150 9.87 -16.55 15.47
N HIS A 151 10.34 -16.76 14.24
CA HIS A 151 10.51 -18.08 13.64
C HIS A 151 11.99 -18.45 13.65
N TYR A 152 12.29 -19.74 13.76
CA TYR A 152 13.66 -20.24 13.78
C TYR A 152 13.96 -21.00 12.48
N TYR A 153 15.14 -20.76 11.91
CA TYR A 153 15.66 -21.48 10.74
C TYR A 153 17.10 -21.88 11.01
N GLY A 154 17.29 -23.08 11.57
CA GLY A 154 18.58 -23.45 12.16
C GLY A 154 18.92 -22.49 13.31
N GLU A 155 20.10 -21.89 13.26
CA GLU A 155 20.56 -20.88 14.23
C GLU A 155 20.01 -19.47 13.95
N TRP A 156 19.25 -19.29 12.87
CA TRP A 156 18.77 -17.96 12.47
C TRP A 156 17.41 -17.67 13.06
N THR A 157 17.14 -16.39 13.28
CA THR A 157 15.79 -15.93 13.66
C THR A 157 15.19 -15.09 12.55
N VAL A 158 13.90 -15.29 12.32
CA VAL A 158 13.14 -14.64 11.24
C VAL A 158 11.88 -14.03 11.83
N GLN A 159 11.69 -12.74 11.62
CA GLN A 159 10.43 -12.04 11.89
C GLN A 159 9.86 -11.53 10.59
N LEU A 160 8.52 -11.53 10.48
CA LEU A 160 7.86 -11.01 9.29
C LEU A 160 7.65 -9.51 9.39
N VAL A 161 7.67 -8.86 8.23
CA VAL A 161 7.38 -7.44 8.06
C VAL A 161 6.11 -7.31 7.22
N THR A 162 5.15 -6.50 7.68
CA THR A 162 3.86 -6.28 7.02
C THR A 162 3.52 -4.80 6.92
N HIS A 163 3.00 -4.36 5.78
CA HIS A 163 2.42 -3.02 5.59
C HIS A 163 0.90 -3.12 5.35
N ALA A 164 0.26 -1.99 5.02
CA ALA A 164 -1.17 -1.89 4.70
C ALA A 164 -1.70 -2.98 3.75
N TYR A 165 -0.88 -3.42 2.77
CA TYR A 165 -1.27 -4.44 1.80
C TYR A 165 -0.88 -5.87 2.18
N GLY A 166 -0.41 -6.11 3.41
CA GLY A 166 -0.06 -7.44 3.91
C GLY A 166 1.44 -7.65 4.07
N ARG A 167 1.85 -8.92 4.04
CA ARG A 167 3.23 -9.34 4.29
C ARG A 167 4.11 -8.98 3.08
N CYS A 168 5.22 -8.31 3.33
CA CYS A 168 6.08 -7.78 2.26
C CYS A 168 7.57 -8.08 2.47
N GLY A 169 7.95 -8.67 3.61
CA GLY A 169 9.36 -8.96 3.86
C GLY A 169 9.64 -9.68 5.15
N LEU A 170 10.95 -9.81 5.42
CA LEU A 170 11.52 -10.50 6.57
C LEU A 170 12.59 -9.62 7.23
N ILE A 171 12.70 -9.73 8.54
CA ILE A 171 13.90 -9.37 9.31
C ILE A 171 14.57 -10.69 9.67
N VAL A 172 15.75 -10.92 9.12
CA VAL A 172 16.55 -12.13 9.37
C VAL A 172 17.73 -11.73 10.24
N ARG A 173 17.86 -12.33 11.42
CA ARG A 173 19.05 -12.16 12.25
C ARG A 173 19.91 -13.40 12.19
N ILE A 174 21.19 -13.17 11.94
CA ILE A 174 22.22 -14.19 11.79
C ILE A 174 23.40 -13.76 12.64
N ASN A 175 23.69 -14.49 13.72
CA ASN A 175 24.68 -14.07 14.72
C ASN A 175 24.37 -12.64 15.21
N ASP A 176 25.32 -11.70 15.05
CA ASP A 176 25.17 -10.28 15.42
C ASP A 176 24.62 -9.40 14.28
N ASP A 177 24.41 -9.96 13.08
CA ASP A 177 23.94 -9.21 11.92
C ASP A 177 22.41 -9.28 11.76
N THR A 178 21.83 -8.17 11.30
CA THR A 178 20.40 -8.07 10.95
C THR A 178 20.24 -7.69 9.48
N HIS A 179 19.47 -8.49 8.76
CA HIS A 179 19.18 -8.28 7.34
C HIS A 179 17.69 -8.01 7.15
N TYR A 180 17.39 -6.99 6.35
CA TYR A 180 16.04 -6.66 5.93
C TYR A 180 15.84 -7.17 4.51
N VAL A 181 14.85 -8.04 4.32
CA VAL A 181 14.65 -8.78 3.08
C VAL A 181 13.26 -8.47 2.52
N TYR A 182 13.19 -8.01 1.28
CA TYR A 182 11.93 -7.74 0.59
C TYR A 182 11.48 -8.98 -0.19
N ASP A 183 10.25 -9.40 0.06
CA ASP A 183 9.63 -10.53 -0.60
C ASP A 183 8.36 -10.08 -1.35
N SER A 184 8.47 -10.04 -2.68
CA SER A 184 7.36 -9.65 -3.56
C SER A 184 6.37 -10.79 -3.84
N SER A 185 6.65 -12.03 -3.40
CA SER A 185 5.82 -13.21 -3.74
C SER A 185 4.39 -13.11 -3.20
N LEU A 186 4.22 -12.45 -2.04
CA LEU A 186 2.92 -12.24 -1.40
C LEU A 186 2.36 -10.83 -1.61
N GLY A 187 2.93 -10.06 -2.54
CA GLY A 187 2.46 -8.72 -2.87
C GLY A 187 0.96 -8.74 -3.17
N CYS A 188 0.21 -7.82 -2.56
CA CYS A 188 -1.23 -7.73 -2.79
C CYS A 188 -1.48 -7.22 -4.22
N PRO A 189 -2.22 -7.93 -5.08
CA PRO A 189 -2.45 -7.46 -6.44
C PRO A 189 -3.26 -6.14 -6.48
N VAL A 190 -3.99 -5.82 -5.40
CA VAL A 190 -4.75 -4.56 -5.24
C VAL A 190 -3.83 -3.36 -5.02
N GLU A 191 -2.61 -3.55 -4.49
CA GLU A 191 -1.68 -2.45 -4.22
C GLU A 191 -1.41 -1.64 -5.49
N GLY A 192 -1.06 -2.32 -6.58
CA GLY A 192 -0.80 -1.65 -7.87
C GLY A 192 -2.01 -0.90 -8.42
N PHE A 193 -3.23 -1.42 -8.20
CA PHE A 193 -4.46 -0.72 -8.57
C PHE A 193 -4.65 0.55 -7.73
N MET A 194 -4.53 0.44 -6.41
CA MET A 194 -4.70 1.57 -5.48
C MET A 194 -3.69 2.68 -5.72
N VAL A 195 -2.41 2.34 -5.92
CA VAL A 195 -1.36 3.31 -6.28
C VAL A 195 -1.75 4.11 -7.51
N ARG A 196 -2.21 3.43 -8.57
CA ARG A 196 -2.59 4.09 -9.82
C ARG A 196 -3.79 5.01 -9.59
N LEU A 197 -4.88 4.48 -9.04
CA LEU A 197 -6.11 5.23 -8.77
C LEU A 197 -5.83 6.49 -7.94
N LEU A 198 -5.11 6.35 -6.83
CA LEU A 198 -4.76 7.47 -5.97
C LEU A 198 -3.87 8.49 -6.69
N ASN A 199 -2.90 8.03 -7.50
CA ASN A 199 -2.08 8.93 -8.31
C ASN A 199 -2.91 9.74 -9.31
N ASP A 200 -3.88 9.10 -9.98
CA ASP A 200 -4.73 9.78 -10.96
C ASP A 200 -5.63 10.83 -10.27
N ILE A 201 -6.25 10.46 -9.14
CA ILE A 201 -7.06 11.39 -8.34
C ILE A 201 -6.20 12.56 -7.85
N SER A 202 -5.02 12.30 -7.28
CA SER A 202 -4.09 13.33 -6.84
C SER A 202 -3.64 14.27 -7.96
N THR A 203 -3.48 13.74 -9.18
CA THR A 203 -3.15 14.52 -10.37
C THR A 203 -4.32 15.43 -10.77
N GLN A 204 -5.55 14.90 -10.79
CA GLN A 204 -6.74 15.67 -11.14
C GLN A 204 -7.00 16.77 -10.10
N ILE A 205 -6.88 16.47 -8.81
CA ILE A 205 -6.95 17.46 -7.73
C ILE A 205 -5.94 18.57 -7.96
N ALA A 206 -4.66 18.24 -8.21
CA ALA A 206 -3.62 19.24 -8.42
C ALA A 206 -3.86 20.12 -9.64
N SER A 207 -4.44 19.57 -10.72
CA SER A 207 -4.79 20.34 -11.92
C SER A 207 -6.06 21.21 -11.78
N ALA A 208 -6.87 20.94 -10.76
CA ALA A 208 -8.16 21.58 -10.50
C ALA A 208 -8.09 22.70 -9.44
N LEU A 209 -6.89 22.96 -8.89
CA LEU A 209 -6.56 24.08 -8.01
C LEU A 209 -6.27 25.35 -8.82
#